data_AF-A0A836LKB8-F1
#
_entry.id   AF-A0A836LKB8-F1
#
_cell.length_a   1.000
_cell.length_b   1.000
_cell.length_c   1.000
_cell.angle_alpha   90.00
_cell.angle_beta   90.00
_cell.angle_gamma   90.00
#
_symmetry.space_group_name_H-M   'P 1'
#
loop_
_entity.id
_entity.type
_entity.pdbx_description
1 polymer ?
#
loop_
_entity_poly.entity_id
_entity_poly.type
_entity_poly.pdbx_seq_one_letter_code
_entity_poly.pdbx_strand_id
1 'polypeptide(L)'
;MKSSMMAPSSSLELAKKSFLVDILRKAADRIGYKQVWRVASRLGNLPSPASADAVRDALRDLFVFLSDEDYAQLCETYATDTAEGQQEGSMIDTSALIQGLIEVTLSSRRKYVVELIIAKLDPNSTGVVSYQALSDHYDVMRHPDVRSGARTEDDLLLAFFDNLCAADGSPMQQLTTTEMMMYCGGVSMSIKDDSEFELWCTRAFCLDRAKMELGAELARVAGSRSHSRRSRLLGEGRQHPLYTTTNEEYGKDLTTTDHTLPKHGRTQNFTRNLIRKACGATSMNM
;
A
#
# COMPACT_ATOMS: atom_id res chain seq x y z
N MET A 1 -51.34 -7.47 -24.10
CA MET A 1 -50.66 -8.17 -22.98
C MET A 1 -49.25 -7.63 -22.87
N LYS A 2 -49.02 -6.62 -22.02
CA LYS A 2 -47.67 -6.17 -21.66
C LYS A 2 -47.49 -6.51 -20.19
N SER A 3 -46.55 -7.40 -19.93
CA SER A 3 -46.15 -7.85 -18.59
C SER A 3 -45.73 -6.64 -17.76
N SER A 4 -46.37 -6.47 -16.62
CA SER A 4 -45.99 -5.49 -15.60
C SER A 4 -44.74 -6.02 -14.90
N MET A 5 -43.58 -5.43 -15.20
CA MET A 5 -42.38 -5.61 -14.39
C MET A 5 -42.68 -5.12 -12.97
N MET A 6 -42.88 -6.05 -12.04
CA MET A 6 -42.92 -5.76 -10.61
C MET A 6 -41.56 -5.18 -10.23
N ALA A 7 -41.53 -3.93 -9.78
CA ALA A 7 -40.37 -3.38 -9.10
C ALA A 7 -40.07 -4.25 -7.87
N PRO A 8 -38.80 -4.58 -7.58
CA PRO A 8 -38.47 -5.29 -6.36
C PRO A 8 -38.97 -4.48 -5.17
N SER A 9 -39.74 -5.13 -4.31
CA SER A 9 -40.39 -4.52 -3.14
C SER A 9 -39.33 -3.91 -2.22
N SER A 10 -39.44 -2.60 -1.97
CA SER A 10 -38.51 -1.80 -1.14
C SER A 10 -38.24 -2.40 0.24
N SER A 11 -39.19 -3.15 0.80
CA SER A 11 -39.06 -3.86 2.07
C SER A 11 -38.00 -4.98 2.03
N LEU A 12 -37.89 -5.69 0.91
CA LEU A 12 -36.97 -6.82 0.75
C LEU A 12 -35.52 -6.30 0.61
N GLU A 13 -35.33 -5.17 -0.08
CA GLU A 13 -34.06 -4.45 -0.14
C GLU A 13 -33.61 -3.90 1.22
N LEU A 14 -34.55 -3.45 2.06
CA LEU A 14 -34.22 -2.98 3.40
C LEU A 14 -33.80 -4.14 4.32
N ALA A 15 -34.50 -5.28 4.22
CA ALA A 15 -34.19 -6.50 4.97
C ALA A 15 -32.85 -7.11 4.55
N LYS A 16 -32.53 -7.12 3.25
CA LYS A 16 -31.20 -7.49 2.71
C LYS A 16 -30.09 -6.70 3.40
N LYS A 17 -30.27 -5.38 3.49
CA LYS A 17 -29.26 -4.49 4.10
C LYS A 17 -29.11 -4.75 5.60
N SER A 18 -30.19 -5.02 6.33
CA SER A 18 -30.09 -5.27 7.78
C SER A 18 -29.28 -6.53 8.12
N PHE A 19 -29.55 -7.65 7.43
CA PHE A 19 -28.87 -8.91 7.77
C PHE A 19 -27.38 -8.87 7.41
N LEU A 20 -27.02 -8.31 6.25
CA LEU A 20 -25.63 -8.19 5.81
C LEU A 20 -24.81 -7.30 6.77
N VAL A 21 -25.39 -6.19 7.23
CA VAL A 21 -24.76 -5.33 8.24
C VAL A 21 -24.51 -6.10 9.54
N ASP A 22 -25.44 -6.95 9.96
CA ASP A 22 -25.28 -7.72 11.20
C ASP A 22 -24.20 -8.80 11.07
N ILE A 23 -24.08 -9.46 9.93
CA ILE A 23 -22.95 -10.37 9.63
C ILE A 23 -21.64 -9.62 9.75
N LEU A 24 -21.54 -8.45 9.10
CA LEU A 24 -20.33 -7.65 9.08
C LEU A 24 -19.98 -7.10 10.47
N ARG A 25 -20.97 -6.68 11.26
CA ARG A 25 -20.76 -6.22 12.64
C ARG A 25 -20.24 -7.34 13.51
N LYS A 26 -20.86 -8.53 13.45
CA LYS A 26 -20.40 -9.73 14.16
C LYS A 26 -18.97 -10.11 13.73
N ALA A 27 -18.66 -10.04 12.43
CA ALA A 27 -17.31 -10.31 11.92
C ALA A 27 -16.29 -9.28 12.43
N ALA A 28 -16.64 -7.99 12.41
CA ALA A 28 -15.79 -6.92 12.92
C ALA A 28 -15.53 -7.04 14.42
N ASP A 29 -16.53 -7.44 15.22
CA ASP A 29 -16.39 -7.62 16.67
C ASP A 29 -15.52 -8.83 17.04
N ARG A 30 -15.53 -9.90 16.22
CA ARG A 30 -14.79 -11.14 16.51
C ARG A 30 -13.38 -11.16 15.92
N ILE A 31 -13.24 -10.72 14.68
CA ILE A 31 -11.99 -10.83 13.90
C ILE A 31 -11.25 -9.47 13.86
N GLY A 32 -12.00 -8.36 13.97
CA GLY A 32 -11.50 -7.00 13.85
C GLY A 32 -11.77 -6.38 12.47
N TYR A 33 -11.98 -5.06 12.42
CA TYR A 33 -12.30 -4.32 11.18
C TYR A 33 -11.30 -4.56 10.04
N LYS A 34 -10.00 -4.66 10.34
CA LYS A 34 -8.95 -4.88 9.34
C LYS A 34 -8.89 -6.31 8.81
N GLN A 35 -9.59 -7.26 9.46
CA GLN A 35 -9.57 -8.68 9.10
C GLN A 35 -10.88 -9.15 8.47
N VAL A 36 -11.83 -8.23 8.23
CA VAL A 36 -13.14 -8.55 7.63
C VAL A 36 -13.00 -9.21 6.25
N TRP A 37 -11.91 -8.93 5.53
CA TRP A 37 -11.56 -9.59 4.26
C TRP A 37 -11.44 -11.13 4.38
N ARG A 38 -11.15 -11.67 5.58
CA ARG A 38 -11.11 -13.13 5.80
C ARG A 38 -12.46 -13.80 5.56
N VAL A 39 -13.57 -13.07 5.75
CA VAL A 39 -14.91 -13.55 5.41
C VAL A 39 -15.00 -13.80 3.91
N ALA A 40 -14.55 -12.86 3.08
CA ALA A 40 -14.54 -13.02 1.63
C ALA A 40 -13.58 -14.13 1.18
N SER A 41 -12.44 -14.29 1.85
CA SER A 41 -11.51 -15.39 1.58
C SER A 41 -12.12 -16.76 1.85
N ARG A 42 -12.77 -16.94 3.02
CA ARG A 42 -13.46 -18.20 3.35
C ARG A 42 -14.63 -18.49 2.41
N LEU A 43 -15.44 -17.48 2.09
CA LEU A 43 -16.56 -17.63 1.15
C LEU A 43 -16.09 -17.85 -0.30
N GLY A 44 -14.97 -17.25 -0.70
CA GLY A 44 -14.37 -17.41 -2.04
C GLY A 44 -13.70 -18.75 -2.26
N ASN A 45 -13.27 -19.42 -1.18
CA ASN A 45 -12.75 -20.80 -1.23
C ASN A 45 -13.86 -21.85 -1.41
N LEU A 46 -15.13 -21.50 -1.20
CA LEU A 46 -16.26 -22.39 -1.46
C LEU A 46 -16.60 -22.40 -2.96
N PRO A 47 -17.06 -23.54 -3.50
CA PRO A 47 -17.55 -23.59 -4.87
C PRO A 47 -18.76 -22.65 -5.04
N SER A 48 -18.84 -21.89 -6.13
CA SER A 48 -20.09 -21.20 -6.50
C SER A 48 -20.83 -22.04 -7.55
N PRO A 49 -22.08 -22.46 -7.33
CA PRO A 49 -22.90 -22.29 -6.11
C PRO A 49 -22.54 -23.30 -4.98
N ALA A 50 -22.71 -22.88 -3.72
CA ALA A 50 -22.41 -23.70 -2.52
C ALA A 50 -23.68 -24.10 -1.77
N SER A 51 -23.63 -25.17 -0.98
CA SER A 51 -24.72 -25.50 -0.04
C SER A 51 -24.86 -24.43 1.05
N ALA A 52 -26.10 -24.07 1.42
CA ALA A 52 -26.39 -23.15 2.52
C ALA A 52 -25.71 -23.53 3.84
N ASP A 53 -25.63 -24.81 4.13
CA ASP A 53 -24.99 -25.30 5.36
C ASP A 53 -23.48 -25.12 5.30
N ALA A 54 -22.86 -25.29 4.13
CA ALA A 54 -21.44 -25.03 3.94
C ALA A 54 -21.10 -23.54 4.12
N VAL A 55 -21.96 -22.64 3.64
CA VAL A 55 -21.81 -21.19 3.88
C VAL A 55 -21.95 -20.86 5.37
N ARG A 56 -22.93 -21.47 6.05
CA ARG A 56 -23.14 -21.31 7.49
C ARG A 56 -21.94 -21.82 8.29
N ASP A 57 -21.38 -22.96 7.93
CA ASP A 57 -20.22 -23.55 8.58
C ASP A 57 -18.95 -22.72 8.32
N ALA A 58 -18.75 -22.20 7.10
CA ALA A 58 -17.65 -21.29 6.81
C ALA A 58 -17.70 -19.98 7.64
N LEU A 59 -18.90 -19.47 7.94
CA LEU A 59 -19.07 -18.32 8.84
C LEU A 59 -18.86 -18.71 10.32
N ARG A 60 -19.26 -19.92 10.72
CA ARG A 60 -19.00 -20.46 12.06
C ARG A 60 -17.51 -20.66 12.33
N ASP A 61 -16.73 -21.06 11.33
CA ASP A 61 -15.27 -21.16 11.42
C ASP A 61 -14.59 -19.82 11.75
N LEU A 62 -15.24 -18.72 11.36
CA LEU A 62 -14.84 -17.35 11.70
C LEU A 62 -15.50 -16.82 12.96
N PHE A 63 -16.18 -17.68 13.73
CA PHE A 63 -16.97 -17.35 14.92
C PHE A 63 -18.12 -16.37 14.68
N VAL A 64 -18.62 -16.29 13.44
CA VAL A 64 -19.77 -15.47 13.06
C VAL A 64 -21.02 -16.36 13.05
N PHE A 65 -21.81 -16.26 14.11
CA PHE A 65 -23.04 -17.03 14.25
C PHE A 65 -24.24 -16.30 13.64
N LEU A 66 -24.86 -16.94 12.65
CA LEU A 66 -26.13 -16.53 12.05
C LEU A 66 -27.32 -16.99 12.90
N SER A 67 -28.29 -16.10 13.11
CA SER A 67 -29.59 -16.50 13.65
C SER A 67 -30.36 -17.33 12.61
N ASP A 68 -31.35 -18.09 13.03
CA ASP A 68 -32.16 -18.87 12.10
C ASP A 68 -33.01 -17.97 11.17
N GLU A 69 -33.35 -16.76 11.65
CA GLU A 69 -33.99 -15.70 10.83
C GLU A 69 -33.03 -15.19 9.73
N ASP A 70 -31.80 -14.82 10.10
CA ASP A 70 -30.79 -14.36 9.15
C ASP A 70 -30.44 -15.45 8.13
N TYR A 71 -30.39 -16.71 8.57
CA TYR A 71 -30.12 -17.86 7.71
C TYR A 71 -31.27 -18.08 6.70
N ALA A 72 -32.52 -17.96 7.13
CA ALA A 72 -33.67 -18.02 6.23
C ALA A 72 -33.64 -16.89 5.18
N GLN A 73 -33.31 -15.66 5.61
CA GLN A 73 -33.16 -14.51 4.70
C GLN A 73 -32.02 -14.70 3.70
N LEU A 74 -30.89 -15.27 4.14
CA LEU A 74 -29.75 -15.58 3.27
C LEU A 74 -30.16 -16.58 2.17
N CYS A 75 -30.88 -17.64 2.56
CA CYS A 75 -31.40 -18.61 1.60
C CYS A 75 -32.41 -17.96 0.64
N GLU A 76 -33.35 -17.16 1.12
CA GLU A 76 -34.36 -16.51 0.27
C GLU A 76 -33.74 -15.54 -0.76
N THR A 77 -32.67 -14.84 -0.38
CA THR A 77 -32.11 -13.75 -1.19
C THR A 77 -31.04 -14.20 -2.17
N TYR A 78 -30.27 -15.23 -1.82
CA TYR A 78 -29.12 -15.69 -2.62
C TYR A 78 -29.25 -17.13 -3.13
N ALA A 79 -30.38 -17.81 -2.89
CA ALA A 79 -30.65 -19.09 -3.51
C ALA A 79 -30.65 -18.96 -5.04
N THR A 80 -29.88 -19.82 -5.69
CA THR A 80 -29.99 -20.05 -7.12
C THR A 80 -31.13 -21.04 -7.36
N ASP A 81 -31.97 -20.76 -8.36
CA ASP A 81 -32.97 -21.73 -8.84
C ASP A 81 -32.25 -22.90 -9.54
N THR A 82 -31.72 -23.84 -8.77
CA THR A 82 -31.39 -25.15 -9.31
C THR A 82 -32.68 -25.90 -9.56
N ALA A 83 -32.94 -26.10 -10.85
CA ALA A 83 -34.10 -26.76 -11.41
C ALA A 83 -34.46 -28.06 -10.66
N GLU A 84 -35.76 -28.15 -10.34
CA GLU A 84 -36.57 -29.36 -10.26
C GLU A 84 -35.80 -30.69 -10.18
N GLY A 85 -35.66 -31.24 -8.97
CA GLY A 85 -35.50 -32.70 -8.82
C GLY A 85 -34.51 -33.23 -7.80
N GLN A 86 -33.72 -32.40 -7.11
CA GLN A 86 -32.86 -32.88 -6.02
C GLN A 86 -33.17 -32.14 -4.73
N GLN A 87 -33.85 -32.87 -3.84
CA GLN A 87 -34.02 -32.51 -2.43
C GLN A 87 -32.66 -32.59 -1.73
N GLU A 88 -32.49 -31.72 -0.73
CA GLU A 88 -31.35 -31.58 0.20
C GLU A 88 -30.35 -30.45 -0.14
N GLY A 89 -30.77 -29.22 0.17
CA GLY A 89 -29.89 -28.05 0.31
C GLY A 89 -30.20 -26.91 -0.66
N SER A 90 -30.58 -25.75 -0.13
CA SER A 90 -30.64 -24.52 -0.92
C SER A 90 -29.21 -24.18 -1.38
N MET A 91 -29.00 -24.10 -2.70
CA MET A 91 -27.72 -23.70 -3.27
C MET A 91 -27.63 -22.17 -3.31
N ILE A 92 -26.60 -21.61 -2.70
CA ILE A 92 -26.35 -20.17 -2.60
C ILE A 92 -25.21 -19.77 -3.52
N ASP A 93 -25.43 -18.69 -4.27
CA ASP A 93 -24.36 -18.04 -5.00
C ASP A 93 -23.45 -17.25 -4.04
N THR A 94 -22.30 -17.83 -3.73
CA THR A 94 -21.29 -17.20 -2.86
C THR A 94 -20.72 -15.92 -3.45
N SER A 95 -20.66 -15.82 -4.78
CA SER A 95 -20.13 -14.64 -5.47
C SER A 95 -21.06 -13.44 -5.29
N ALA A 96 -22.38 -13.65 -5.44
CA ALA A 96 -23.39 -12.64 -5.17
C ALA A 96 -23.43 -12.23 -3.69
N LEU A 97 -23.25 -13.18 -2.76
CA LEU A 97 -23.18 -12.87 -1.32
C LEU A 97 -21.99 -11.96 -0.99
N ILE A 98 -20.81 -12.24 -1.54
CA ILE A 98 -19.61 -11.39 -1.36
C ILE A 98 -19.87 -9.99 -1.92
N GLN A 99 -20.48 -9.89 -3.11
CA GLN A 99 -20.83 -8.58 -3.68
C GLN A 99 -21.82 -7.81 -2.79
N GLY A 100 -22.84 -8.49 -2.24
CA GLY A 100 -23.77 -7.89 -1.28
C GLY A 100 -23.07 -7.33 -0.05
N LEU A 101 -22.13 -8.07 0.53
CA LEU A 101 -21.34 -7.61 1.68
C LEU A 101 -20.50 -6.36 1.34
N ILE A 102 -19.92 -6.31 0.14
CA ILE A 102 -19.16 -5.14 -0.34
C ILE A 102 -20.07 -3.92 -0.52
N GLU A 103 -21.22 -4.09 -1.17
CA GLU A 103 -22.16 -3.00 -1.44
C GLU A 103 -22.74 -2.38 -0.16
N VAL A 104 -22.91 -3.18 0.88
CA VAL A 104 -23.36 -2.71 2.18
C VAL A 104 -22.29 -1.89 2.92
N THR A 105 -21.01 -2.20 2.73
CA THR A 105 -19.91 -1.48 3.39
C THR A 105 -19.42 -0.25 2.63
N LEU A 106 -19.61 -0.21 1.31
CA LEU A 106 -19.11 0.86 0.45
C LEU A 106 -20.26 1.60 -0.23
N SER A 107 -20.49 2.85 0.19
CA SER A 107 -21.33 3.78 -0.57
C SER A 107 -20.75 3.98 -1.98
N SER A 108 -21.56 4.40 -2.96
CA SER A 108 -21.08 4.61 -4.35
C SER A 108 -19.85 5.51 -4.42
N ARG A 109 -19.77 6.51 -3.55
CA ARG A 109 -18.62 7.42 -3.42
C ARG A 109 -17.38 6.71 -2.91
N ARG A 110 -17.51 5.92 -1.82
CA ARG A 110 -16.40 5.12 -1.27
C ARG A 110 -15.94 4.04 -2.26
N LYS A 111 -16.89 3.38 -2.93
CA LYS A 111 -16.61 2.35 -3.95
C LYS A 111 -15.74 2.89 -5.08
N TYR A 112 -16.04 4.08 -5.60
CA TYR A 112 -15.24 4.73 -6.63
C TYR A 112 -13.78 4.92 -6.21
N VAL A 113 -13.53 5.39 -4.99
CA VAL A 113 -12.15 5.58 -4.50
C VAL A 113 -11.43 4.24 -4.30
N VAL A 114 -12.14 3.20 -3.86
CA VAL A 114 -11.58 1.84 -3.77
C VAL A 114 -11.25 1.28 -5.15
N GLU A 115 -12.07 1.52 -6.17
CA GLU A 115 -11.78 1.13 -7.55
C GLU A 115 -10.51 1.84 -8.08
N LEU A 116 -10.30 3.11 -7.75
CA LEU A 116 -9.06 3.82 -8.07
C LEU A 116 -7.83 3.19 -7.39
N ILE A 117 -7.99 2.70 -6.16
CA ILE A 117 -6.93 1.97 -5.47
C ILE A 117 -6.62 0.67 -6.21
N ILE A 118 -7.63 -0.10 -6.58
CA ILE A 118 -7.45 -1.37 -7.31
C ILE A 118 -6.78 -1.13 -8.66
N ALA A 119 -7.24 -0.14 -9.41
CA ALA A 119 -6.63 0.22 -10.70
C ALA A 119 -5.16 0.63 -10.56
N LYS A 120 -4.78 1.23 -9.43
CA LYS A 120 -3.39 1.58 -9.12
C LYS A 120 -2.55 0.35 -8.76
N LEU A 121 -3.10 -0.56 -7.95
CA LEU A 121 -2.40 -1.75 -7.45
C LEU A 121 -2.28 -2.86 -8.51
N ASP A 122 -3.29 -3.00 -9.38
CA ASP A 122 -3.35 -4.00 -10.45
C ASP A 122 -3.63 -3.31 -11.79
N PRO A 123 -2.62 -2.65 -12.39
CA PRO A 123 -2.79 -1.94 -13.67
C PRO A 123 -3.10 -2.90 -14.84
N ASN A 124 -2.77 -4.19 -14.68
CA ASN A 124 -3.00 -5.21 -15.69
C ASN A 124 -4.38 -5.87 -15.55
N SER A 125 -5.19 -5.50 -14.55
CA SER A 125 -6.49 -6.12 -14.26
C SER A 125 -6.43 -7.65 -14.18
N THR A 126 -5.36 -8.18 -13.58
CA THR A 126 -5.18 -9.62 -13.35
C THR A 126 -6.17 -10.18 -12.33
N GLY A 127 -6.79 -9.32 -11.52
CA GLY A 127 -7.69 -9.72 -10.43
C GLY A 127 -6.95 -10.09 -9.15
N VAL A 128 -5.62 -9.99 -9.16
CA VAL A 128 -4.76 -10.37 -8.04
C VAL A 128 -3.77 -9.25 -7.75
N VAL A 129 -3.73 -8.83 -6.49
CA VAL A 129 -2.79 -7.86 -5.96
C VAL A 129 -1.62 -8.62 -5.34
N SER A 130 -0.46 -8.53 -5.99
CA SER A 130 0.77 -9.16 -5.48
C SER A 130 1.36 -8.39 -4.31
N TYR A 131 2.07 -9.10 -3.42
CA TYR A 131 2.83 -8.49 -2.34
C TYR A 131 3.80 -7.42 -2.84
N GLN A 132 4.49 -7.69 -3.95
CA GLN A 132 5.47 -6.78 -4.55
C GLN A 132 4.81 -5.47 -5.00
N ALA A 133 3.63 -5.56 -5.62
CA ALA A 133 2.87 -4.37 -6.02
C ALA A 133 2.47 -3.54 -4.78
N LEU A 134 2.07 -4.19 -3.69
CA LEU A 134 1.79 -3.49 -2.43
C LEU A 134 3.03 -2.81 -1.85
N SER A 135 4.16 -3.53 -1.75
CA SER A 135 5.40 -2.97 -1.19
C SER A 135 5.91 -1.77 -1.98
N ASP A 136 5.82 -1.80 -3.31
CA ASP A 136 6.24 -0.71 -4.19
C ASP A 136 5.46 0.60 -3.95
N HIS A 137 4.27 0.51 -3.38
CA HIS A 137 3.41 1.66 -3.11
C HIS A 137 3.50 2.20 -1.67
N TYR A 138 4.12 1.46 -0.75
CA TYR A 138 4.29 1.89 0.64
C TYR A 138 5.64 2.60 0.86
N ASP A 139 5.59 3.86 1.30
CA ASP A 139 6.79 4.63 1.68
C ASP A 139 7.14 4.37 3.16
N VAL A 140 7.95 3.33 3.39
CA VAL A 140 8.36 2.89 4.74
C VAL A 140 9.34 3.87 5.40
N MET A 141 10.04 4.69 4.60
CA MET A 141 11.05 5.67 5.06
C MET A 141 10.48 6.71 6.02
N ARG A 142 9.16 6.97 5.94
CA ARG A 142 8.48 7.95 6.78
C ARG A 142 8.02 7.40 8.11
N HIS A 143 8.09 6.09 8.32
CA HIS A 143 7.64 5.47 9.56
C HIS A 143 8.49 5.97 10.74
N PRO A 144 7.88 6.33 11.88
CA PRO A 144 8.61 6.87 13.03
C PRO A 144 9.71 5.93 13.53
N ASP A 145 9.46 4.61 13.48
CA ASP A 145 10.43 3.60 13.92
C ASP A 145 11.60 3.40 12.95
N VAL A 146 11.41 3.65 11.64
CA VAL A 146 12.53 3.68 10.69
C VAL A 146 13.35 4.94 10.91
N ARG A 147 12.67 6.08 11.09
CA ARG A 147 13.34 7.37 11.32
C ARG A 147 14.14 7.41 12.62
N SER A 148 13.68 6.70 13.65
CA SER A 148 14.43 6.55 14.91
C SER A 148 15.50 5.46 14.84
N GLY A 149 15.52 4.65 13.78
CA GLY A 149 16.42 3.50 13.62
C GLY A 149 16.06 2.31 14.52
N ALA A 150 14.85 2.28 15.11
CA ALA A 150 14.40 1.20 15.98
C ALA A 150 14.03 -0.08 15.21
N ARG A 151 13.58 0.05 13.96
CA ARG A 151 13.23 -1.07 13.07
C ARG A 151 13.76 -0.83 11.67
N THR A 152 14.10 -1.91 10.97
CA THR A 152 14.42 -1.84 9.53
C THR A 152 13.15 -1.73 8.70
N GLU A 153 13.31 -1.29 7.45
CA GLU A 153 12.19 -1.18 6.50
C GLU A 153 11.56 -2.55 6.20
N ASP A 154 12.41 -3.56 6.00
CA ASP A 154 11.98 -4.93 5.73
C ASP A 154 11.19 -5.51 6.91
N ASP A 155 11.64 -5.28 8.14
CA ASP A 155 10.93 -5.74 9.35
C ASP A 155 9.54 -5.10 9.48
N LEU A 156 9.40 -3.84 9.09
CA LEU A 156 8.12 -3.13 9.13
C LEU A 156 7.18 -3.56 8.02
N LEU A 157 7.71 -3.84 6.83
CA LEU A 157 6.93 -4.45 5.77
C LEU A 157 6.44 -5.83 6.23
N LEU A 158 7.32 -6.70 6.70
CA LEU A 158 6.95 -8.02 7.22
C LEU A 158 5.89 -7.92 8.32
N ALA A 159 6.08 -7.04 9.30
CA ALA A 159 5.10 -6.83 10.37
C ALA A 159 3.75 -6.27 9.84
N PHE A 160 3.76 -5.47 8.77
CA PHE A 160 2.53 -5.03 8.12
C PHE A 160 1.79 -6.20 7.48
N PHE A 161 2.51 -7.04 6.74
CA PHE A 161 1.94 -8.19 6.05
C PHE A 161 1.60 -9.36 6.97
N ASP A 162 2.22 -9.47 8.14
CA ASP A 162 1.77 -10.38 9.21
C ASP A 162 0.33 -10.08 9.63
N ASN A 163 -0.09 -8.80 9.58
CA ASN A 163 -1.48 -8.44 9.79
C ASN A 163 -2.38 -8.89 8.63
N LEU A 164 -1.85 -9.26 7.48
CA LEU A 164 -2.59 -9.78 6.33
C LEU A 164 -2.44 -11.30 6.17
N CYS A 165 -1.75 -11.98 7.09
CA CYS A 165 -1.57 -13.43 7.04
C CYS A 165 -2.90 -14.19 7.14
N ALA A 166 -2.94 -15.34 6.47
CA ALA A 166 -4.04 -16.29 6.57
C ALA A 166 -4.18 -16.83 8.00
N ALA A 167 -5.35 -17.37 8.34
CA ALA A 167 -5.62 -17.97 9.65
C ALA A 167 -4.65 -19.11 10.01
N ASP A 168 -3.98 -19.70 9.01
CA ASP A 168 -3.09 -20.85 9.15
C ASP A 168 -1.63 -20.44 9.40
N GLY A 169 -1.34 -19.14 9.53
CA GLY A 169 0.00 -18.61 9.78
C GLY A 169 0.92 -18.59 8.56
N SER A 170 0.44 -19.07 7.40
CA SER A 170 1.15 -18.95 6.13
C SER A 170 1.13 -17.50 5.64
N PRO A 171 2.28 -16.95 5.21
CA PRO A 171 2.33 -15.62 4.61
C PRO A 171 1.50 -15.64 3.34
N MET A 172 0.45 -14.84 3.32
CA MET A 172 -0.41 -14.75 2.16
C MET A 172 0.36 -14.03 1.06
N GLN A 173 0.74 -14.76 0.00
CA GLN A 173 1.62 -14.22 -1.04
C GLN A 173 0.89 -13.27 -2.01
N GLN A 174 -0.44 -13.39 -2.08
CA GLN A 174 -1.30 -12.71 -3.04
C GLN A 174 -2.66 -12.41 -2.40
N LEU A 175 -3.24 -11.25 -2.71
CA LEU A 175 -4.56 -10.83 -2.25
C LEU A 175 -5.47 -10.64 -3.46
N THR A 176 -6.66 -11.21 -3.45
CA THR A 176 -7.64 -11.01 -4.54
C THR A 176 -8.21 -9.60 -4.48
N THR A 177 -8.61 -9.03 -5.63
CA THR A 177 -9.26 -7.70 -5.67
C THR A 177 -10.50 -7.62 -4.78
N THR A 178 -11.29 -8.70 -4.71
CA THR A 178 -12.46 -8.82 -3.83
C THR A 178 -12.09 -8.76 -2.35
N GLU A 179 -10.99 -9.41 -1.96
CA GLU A 179 -10.48 -9.37 -0.58
C GLU A 179 -9.96 -7.97 -0.24
N MET A 180 -9.28 -7.30 -1.17
CA MET A 180 -8.87 -5.90 -1.00
C MET A 180 -10.07 -4.96 -0.84
N MET A 181 -11.15 -5.16 -1.61
CA MET A 181 -12.38 -4.38 -1.46
C MET A 181 -12.99 -4.58 -0.07
N MET A 182 -13.02 -5.82 0.42
CA MET A 182 -13.55 -6.13 1.75
C MET A 182 -12.67 -5.63 2.90
N TYR A 183 -11.35 -5.55 2.70
CA TYR A 183 -10.45 -4.86 3.62
C TYR A 183 -10.81 -3.37 3.72
N CYS A 184 -10.98 -2.69 2.58
CA CYS A 184 -11.44 -1.31 2.54
C CYS A 184 -12.85 -1.14 3.12
N GLY A 185 -13.74 -2.12 2.91
CA GLY A 185 -15.08 -2.18 3.48
C GLY A 185 -15.06 -2.25 5.02
N GLY A 186 -14.18 -3.06 5.59
CA GLY A 186 -13.99 -3.13 7.04
C GLY A 186 -13.48 -1.81 7.64
N VAL A 187 -12.52 -1.14 6.97
CA VAL A 187 -12.07 0.20 7.37
C VAL A 187 -13.18 1.24 7.20
N SER A 188 -13.96 1.15 6.12
CA SER A 188 -15.14 1.99 5.87
C SER A 188 -16.12 1.93 7.04
N MET A 189 -16.37 0.75 7.62
CA MET A 189 -17.24 0.62 8.81
C MET A 189 -16.72 1.35 10.05
N SER A 190 -15.40 1.56 10.16
CA SER A 190 -14.80 2.30 11.28
C SER A 190 -14.87 3.82 11.10
N ILE A 191 -15.05 4.30 9.86
CA ILE A 191 -15.06 5.72 9.52
C ILE A 191 -16.47 6.16 9.17
N LYS A 192 -16.99 7.14 9.93
CA LYS A 192 -18.35 7.65 9.75
C LYS A 192 -18.47 8.53 8.51
N ASP A 193 -17.53 9.44 8.31
CA ASP A 193 -17.61 10.45 7.26
C ASP A 193 -16.93 9.99 5.96
N ASP A 194 -17.64 10.13 4.83
CA ASP A 194 -17.12 9.75 3.51
C ASP A 194 -15.84 10.52 3.16
N SER A 195 -15.79 11.83 3.46
CA SER A 195 -14.63 12.67 3.17
C SER A 195 -13.37 12.23 3.95
N GLU A 196 -13.55 11.74 5.19
CA GLU A 196 -12.44 11.20 5.98
C GLU A 196 -11.94 9.87 5.38
N PHE A 197 -12.86 9.02 4.92
CA PHE A 197 -12.51 7.77 4.25
C PHE A 197 -11.75 8.02 2.96
N GLU A 198 -12.19 8.95 2.12
CA GLU A 198 -11.48 9.33 0.90
C GLU A 198 -10.08 9.87 1.19
N LEU A 199 -9.96 10.73 2.20
CA LEU A 199 -8.67 11.26 2.63
C LEU A 199 -7.75 10.15 3.13
N TRP A 200 -8.30 9.19 3.89
CA TRP A 200 -7.57 8.01 4.34
C TRP A 200 -7.08 7.19 3.15
N CYS A 201 -7.94 6.83 2.20
CA CYS A 201 -7.58 6.10 0.98
C CYS A 201 -6.50 6.82 0.17
N THR A 202 -6.68 8.13 -0.03
CA THR A 202 -5.75 8.97 -0.81
C THR A 202 -4.37 9.00 -0.18
N ARG A 203 -4.29 9.08 1.15
CA ARG A 203 -3.02 9.09 1.89
C ARG A 203 -2.40 7.70 2.01
N ALA A 204 -3.19 6.70 2.35
CA ALA A 204 -2.75 5.32 2.58
C ALA A 204 -2.16 4.69 1.31
N PHE A 205 -2.79 4.94 0.16
CA PHE A 205 -2.36 4.39 -1.14
C PHE A 205 -1.69 5.44 -2.04
N CYS A 206 -1.35 6.62 -1.49
CA CYS A 206 -0.69 7.71 -2.21
C CYS A 206 -1.38 8.08 -3.54
N LEU A 207 -2.72 8.09 -3.61
CA LEU A 207 -3.47 8.32 -4.87
C LEU A 207 -3.17 9.70 -5.48
N ASP A 208 -2.89 10.71 -4.64
CA ASP A 208 -2.52 12.07 -5.06
C ASP A 208 -1.11 12.16 -5.69
N ARG A 209 -0.26 11.16 -5.46
CA ARG A 209 1.13 11.17 -5.95
C ARG A 209 1.25 10.33 -7.21
N ALA A 210 1.76 10.95 -8.27
CA ALA A 210 2.22 10.22 -9.44
C ALA A 210 3.31 9.21 -9.02
N LYS A 211 3.27 8.01 -9.59
CA LYS A 211 4.28 6.97 -9.36
C LYS A 211 5.64 7.55 -9.79
N MET A 212 6.55 7.72 -8.84
CA MET A 212 7.92 8.15 -9.11
C MET A 212 8.65 6.99 -9.77
N GLU A 213 8.85 7.05 -11.09
CA GLU A 213 9.73 6.11 -11.76
C GLU A 213 11.17 6.50 -11.51
N LEU A 214 11.83 5.80 -10.57
CA LEU A 214 13.20 6.09 -10.15
C LEU A 214 14.15 6.21 -11.36
N GLY A 215 13.99 5.36 -12.37
CA GLY A 215 14.79 5.42 -13.60
C GLY A 215 14.56 6.69 -14.42
N ALA A 216 13.31 7.13 -14.57
CA ALA A 216 12.98 8.35 -15.29
C ALA A 216 13.43 9.60 -14.52
N GLU A 217 13.29 9.61 -13.19
CA GLU A 217 13.77 10.69 -12.33
C GLU A 217 15.29 10.77 -12.30
N LEU A 218 15.98 9.63 -12.21
CA LEU A 218 17.44 9.59 -12.34
C LEU A 218 17.90 10.07 -13.72
N ALA A 219 17.16 9.75 -14.80
CA ALA A 219 17.45 10.28 -16.14
C ALA A 219 17.22 11.80 -16.22
N ARG A 220 16.14 12.33 -15.60
CA ARG A 220 15.89 13.78 -15.47
C ARG A 220 17.01 14.48 -14.70
N VAL A 221 17.45 13.90 -13.59
CA VAL A 221 18.53 14.43 -12.75
C VAL A 221 19.88 14.31 -13.46
N ALA A 222 20.15 13.22 -14.17
CA ALA A 222 21.36 13.05 -14.97
C ALA A 222 21.43 14.08 -16.10
N GLY A 223 20.31 14.38 -16.77
CA GLY A 223 20.20 15.47 -17.74
C GLY A 223 20.40 16.86 -17.11
N SER A 224 20.02 17.04 -15.85
CA SER A 224 20.20 18.30 -15.12
C SER A 224 21.65 18.60 -14.69
N ARG A 225 22.54 17.60 -14.69
CA ARG A 225 23.93 17.76 -14.23
C ARG A 225 24.81 18.59 -15.18
N SER A 226 24.35 18.93 -16.39
CA SER A 226 25.18 19.64 -17.38
C SER A 226 25.13 21.17 -17.31
N HIS A 227 24.22 21.76 -16.52
CA HIS A 227 24.21 23.21 -16.32
C HIS A 227 24.30 23.54 -14.84
N SER A 228 25.51 23.46 -14.30
CA SER A 228 25.81 24.19 -13.07
C SER A 228 25.35 25.65 -13.28
N ARG A 229 24.71 26.27 -12.30
CA ARG A 229 24.27 27.67 -12.37
C ARG A 229 25.39 28.66 -12.72
N ARG A 230 26.66 28.23 -12.74
CA ARG A 230 27.81 29.02 -13.24
C ARG A 230 27.80 29.25 -14.76
N SER A 231 27.17 28.40 -15.58
CA SER A 231 27.28 28.48 -17.04
C SER A 231 26.23 29.37 -17.71
N ARG A 232 25.23 29.91 -16.98
CA ARG A 232 24.24 30.83 -17.58
C ARG A 232 24.73 32.28 -17.67
N LEU A 233 25.70 32.66 -16.83
CA LEU A 233 26.25 34.03 -16.80
C LEU A 233 27.61 34.15 -17.49
N LEU A 234 28.39 33.08 -17.55
CA LEU A 234 29.59 33.01 -18.37
C LEU A 234 29.37 31.95 -19.44
N GLY A 235 29.35 32.39 -20.71
CA GLY A 235 29.22 31.51 -21.86
C GLY A 235 30.31 30.43 -21.91
N GLU A 236 30.13 29.46 -22.81
CA GLU A 236 30.99 28.29 -22.95
C GLU A 236 32.47 28.68 -23.05
N GLY A 237 33.23 28.40 -21.99
CA GLY A 237 34.69 28.48 -22.01
C GLY A 237 35.35 29.67 -21.30
N ARG A 238 34.69 30.41 -20.39
CA ARG A 238 35.39 31.44 -19.59
C ARG A 238 35.29 31.23 -18.08
N GLN A 239 36.46 31.04 -17.46
CA GLN A 239 36.65 31.13 -16.01
C GLN A 239 36.32 32.54 -15.52
N HIS A 240 35.81 32.66 -14.29
CA HIS A 240 35.50 33.95 -13.69
C HIS A 240 36.80 34.75 -13.46
N PRO A 241 36.88 36.05 -13.83
CA PRO A 241 38.14 36.81 -13.80
C PRO A 241 38.77 36.93 -12.40
N LEU A 242 37.97 36.78 -11.34
CA LEU A 242 38.46 36.79 -9.94
C LEU A 242 38.78 35.40 -9.36
N TYR A 243 38.46 34.31 -10.06
CA TYR A 243 38.71 32.93 -9.60
C TYR A 243 39.32 32.14 -10.76
N THR A 244 40.58 32.43 -11.06
CA THR A 244 41.41 31.71 -12.04
C THR A 244 41.90 30.36 -11.51
N THR A 245 41.91 30.15 -10.20
CA THR A 245 42.28 28.87 -9.62
C THR A 245 41.06 27.95 -9.59
N THR A 246 40.99 27.06 -10.57
CA THR A 246 40.05 25.93 -10.48
C THR A 246 40.51 25.02 -9.32
N ASN A 247 39.57 24.32 -8.68
CA ASN A 247 39.93 23.26 -7.73
C ASN A 247 40.82 22.18 -8.36
N GLU A 248 40.94 22.15 -9.70
CA GLU A 248 41.82 21.27 -10.47
C GLU A 248 43.30 21.67 -10.38
N GLU A 249 43.63 22.90 -9.99
CA GLU A 249 45.01 23.35 -9.71
C GLU A 249 45.35 23.28 -8.22
N TYR A 250 44.33 23.29 -7.35
CA TYR A 250 44.51 23.25 -5.90
C TYR A 250 45.04 21.87 -5.46
N GLY A 251 46.36 21.77 -5.33
CA GLY A 251 47.04 20.57 -4.87
C GLY A 251 48.02 19.95 -5.86
N LYS A 252 48.17 20.50 -7.08
CA LYS A 252 49.13 19.98 -8.07
C LYS A 252 50.59 20.40 -7.79
N ASP A 253 50.79 21.57 -7.17
CA ASP A 253 52.14 22.09 -6.80
C ASP A 253 52.60 21.65 -5.40
N LEU A 254 51.98 20.60 -4.87
CA LEU A 254 52.26 20.06 -3.56
C LEU A 254 53.42 19.07 -3.65
N THR A 255 54.63 19.52 -3.33
CA THR A 255 55.80 18.63 -3.21
C THR A 255 55.77 17.94 -1.85
N THR A 256 55.85 16.60 -1.86
CA THR A 256 56.03 15.82 -0.63
C THR A 256 57.43 16.09 -0.10
N THR A 257 57.53 16.84 0.99
CA THR A 257 58.81 17.05 1.67
C THR A 257 59.02 15.96 2.71
N ASP A 258 60.11 15.21 2.59
CA ASP A 258 60.54 14.26 3.63
C ASP A 258 60.95 15.03 4.90
N HIS A 259 60.04 15.12 5.86
CA HIS A 259 60.34 15.70 7.16
C HIS A 259 61.16 14.70 7.99
N THR A 260 62.46 14.97 8.17
CA THR A 260 63.24 14.28 9.18
C THR A 260 62.72 14.69 10.56
N LEU A 261 62.33 13.69 11.37
CA LEU A 261 61.78 13.92 12.71
C LEU A 261 62.83 14.63 13.59
N PRO A 262 62.46 15.71 14.32
CA PRO A 262 63.34 16.29 15.30
C PRO A 262 63.61 15.27 16.42
N LYS A 263 64.83 15.27 16.98
CA LYS A 263 65.35 14.28 17.94
C LYS A 263 64.45 14.03 19.18
N HIS A 264 63.53 14.95 19.47
CA HIS A 264 62.61 14.89 20.61
C HIS A 264 61.11 15.04 20.22
N GLY A 265 60.76 14.88 18.94
CA GLY A 265 59.38 14.95 18.47
C GLY A 265 58.55 13.73 18.86
N ARG A 266 57.32 13.93 19.36
CA ARG A 266 56.37 12.83 19.64
C ARG A 266 55.90 12.17 18.34
N THR A 267 55.68 10.86 18.37
CA THR A 267 55.28 10.00 17.24
C THR A 267 53.82 10.17 16.82
N GLN A 268 53.30 11.40 16.78
CA GLN A 268 51.94 11.62 16.29
C GLN A 268 51.96 11.68 14.77
N ASN A 269 51.27 10.73 14.15
CA ASN A 269 51.13 10.57 12.69
C ASN A 269 50.51 11.76 11.95
N PHE A 270 50.12 12.82 12.68
CA PHE A 270 49.41 13.97 12.13
C PHE A 270 50.31 14.88 11.29
N THR A 271 51.62 14.89 11.51
CA THR A 271 52.56 15.80 10.82
C THR A 271 53.48 15.11 9.82
N ARG A 272 53.50 13.77 9.78
CA ARG A 272 54.41 12.99 8.94
C ARG A 272 54.17 13.19 7.43
N ASN A 273 52.95 13.54 7.04
CA ASN A 273 52.54 13.72 5.65
C ASN A 273 52.01 15.14 5.38
N LEU A 274 52.50 16.15 6.09
CA LEU A 274 52.14 17.54 5.83
C LEU A 274 52.71 17.99 4.48
N ILE A 275 51.83 18.36 3.57
CA ILE A 275 52.22 18.76 2.23
C ILE A 275 52.30 20.30 2.17
N ARG A 276 53.48 20.83 1.83
CA ARG A 276 53.73 22.28 1.80
C ARG A 276 53.56 22.81 0.37
N LYS A 277 52.84 23.92 0.19
CA LYS A 277 52.82 24.67 -1.09
C LYS A 277 54.11 25.46 -1.26
N ALA A 278 54.76 25.35 -2.43
CA ALA A 278 55.96 26.13 -2.76
C ALA A 278 55.65 27.52 -3.34
N CYS A 279 54.46 27.77 -3.89
CA CYS A 279 54.09 29.08 -4.45
C CYS A 279 52.59 29.36 -4.28
N GLY A 280 52.23 30.57 -3.84
CA GLY A 280 50.86 31.11 -3.96
C GLY A 280 50.38 32.02 -2.82
N ALA A 281 50.61 33.33 -3.00
CA ALA A 281 50.01 34.54 -2.43
C ALA A 281 49.59 34.62 -0.95
N THR A 282 50.21 35.59 -0.27
CA THR A 282 49.78 36.26 0.97
C THR A 282 48.36 36.82 0.85
N SER A 283 47.41 36.23 1.56
CA SER A 283 46.22 36.95 2.04
C SER A 283 45.78 36.35 3.37
N MET A 284 46.59 36.63 4.39
CA MET A 284 46.18 36.55 5.78
C MET A 284 45.86 38.00 6.17
N ASN A 285 44.59 38.39 6.03
CA ASN A 285 44.11 39.59 6.70
C ASN A 285 43.95 39.21 8.19
N MET A 286 44.93 39.64 8.99
CA MET A 286 44.67 40.14 10.34
C MET A 286 44.06 41.53 10.25
#